data_AF-A0A8X6WHA6-F1
#
_entry.id   AF-A0A8X6WHA6-F1
#
_cell.length_a   1.000
_cell.length_b   1.000
_cell.length_c   1.000
_cell.angle_alpha   90.00
_cell.angle_beta   90.00
_cell.angle_gamma   90.00
#
_symmetry.space_group_name_H-M   'P 1'
#
loop_
_entity.id
_entity.type
_entity.pdbx_description
1 polymer ?
#
loop_
_entity_poly.entity_id
_entity_poly.type
_entity_poly.pdbx_seq_one_letter_code
_entity_poly.pdbx_strand_id
1 'polypeptide(L)'
;MDDNVPCPRAVLIDDFLEMENIQRMPWPANSPDLNHIEHVWDMLGQTNCSPFAPTKLRYRTEESSPRSLEPFEPTTHSSSHSDNDDLEIAIRRLGENISEALIEASKPKFKQPSLKLPSEIKAKIRHRNRIRKFWQCTRDPAVKSEFRTLSREGALGSVANHPLEKAEVIADSLQKQFEPNTEAENDRFTARTQRKIKVPD
;
A
#
# COMPACT_ATOMS: atom_id res chain seq x y z
N MET A 1 -4.50 7.56 29.67
CA MET A 1 -5.92 7.70 29.24
C MET A 1 -5.99 7.06 27.87
N ASP A 2 -6.80 6.02 27.71
CA ASP A 2 -6.93 5.28 26.45
C ASP A 2 -8.38 4.82 26.30
N ASP A 3 -8.86 4.66 25.07
CA ASP A 3 -10.21 4.15 24.83
C ASP A 3 -10.26 2.63 25.11
N ASN A 4 -11.45 2.12 25.47
CA ASN A 4 -11.63 0.69 25.70
C ASN A 4 -11.98 -0.06 24.40
N VAL A 5 -11.45 0.38 23.26
CA VAL A 5 -11.76 -0.23 21.98
C VAL A 5 -11.04 -1.58 21.86
N PRO A 6 -11.73 -2.68 21.51
CA PRO A 6 -11.09 -3.98 21.37
C PRO A 6 -9.99 -3.96 20.30
N CYS A 7 -8.74 -4.10 20.71
CA CYS A 7 -7.59 -4.27 19.82
C CYS A 7 -7.21 -5.76 19.73
N PRO A 8 -7.02 -6.34 18.53
CA PRO A 8 -6.54 -7.72 18.38
C PRO A 8 -5.17 -8.00 19.01
N ARG A 9 -4.42 -6.94 19.38
CA ARG A 9 -3.11 -7.02 20.04
C ARG A 9 -3.15 -6.60 21.52
N ALA A 10 -4.34 -6.53 22.11
CA ALA A 10 -4.54 -6.03 23.48
C ALA A 10 -3.67 -6.76 24.52
N VAL A 11 -3.49 -8.07 24.40
CA VAL A 11 -2.71 -8.87 25.38
C VAL A 11 -1.26 -8.40 25.49
N LEU A 12 -0.57 -8.21 24.35
CA LEU A 12 0.82 -7.73 24.34
C LEU A 12 0.96 -6.30 24.88
N ILE A 13 -0.08 -5.48 24.67
CA ILE A 13 -0.11 -4.10 25.16
C ILE A 13 -0.34 -4.10 26.67
N ASP A 14 -1.23 -4.95 27.18
CA ASP A 14 -1.47 -5.09 28.62
C ASP A 14 -0.21 -5.61 29.33
N ASP A 15 0.47 -6.64 28.79
CA ASP A 15 1.75 -7.15 29.32
C ASP A 15 2.82 -6.04 29.36
N PHE A 16 2.93 -5.24 28.29
CA PHE A 16 3.88 -4.13 28.21
C PHE A 16 3.55 -3.02 29.23
N LEU A 17 2.27 -2.67 29.38
CA LEU A 17 1.85 -1.65 30.34
C LEU A 17 2.12 -2.09 31.79
N GLU A 18 1.99 -3.39 32.09
CA GLU A 18 2.34 -3.96 33.39
C GLU A 18 3.86 -3.95 33.62
N MET A 19 4.66 -4.33 32.61
CA MET A 19 6.13 -4.30 32.67
C MET A 19 6.71 -2.89 32.87
N GLU A 20 6.15 -1.89 32.18
CA GLU A 20 6.56 -0.49 32.31
C GLU A 20 5.94 0.21 33.54
N ASN A 21 5.16 -0.52 34.36
CA ASN A 21 4.49 -0.02 35.56
C ASN A 21 3.61 1.22 35.28
N ILE A 22 2.94 1.23 34.12
CA ILE A 22 2.05 2.31 33.70
C ILE A 22 0.64 1.99 34.18
N GLN A 23 0.15 2.74 35.16
CA GLN A 23 -1.20 2.55 35.68
C GLN A 23 -2.26 2.92 34.62
N ARG A 24 -3.13 1.95 34.29
CA ARG A 24 -4.32 2.20 33.46
C ARG A 24 -5.44 2.78 34.32
N MET A 25 -5.90 3.98 33.96
CA MET A 25 -7.08 4.59 34.57
C MET A 25 -8.36 3.94 34.02
N PRO A 26 -9.34 3.56 34.85
CA PRO A 26 -10.61 3.01 34.37
C PRO A 26 -11.39 4.09 33.61
N TRP A 27 -11.75 3.80 32.36
CA TRP A 27 -12.49 4.73 31.49
C TRP A 27 -13.96 4.36 31.38
N PRO A 28 -14.91 5.30 31.53
CA PRO A 28 -16.32 5.03 31.28
C PRO A 28 -16.57 4.74 29.79
N ALA A 29 -17.38 3.72 29.50
CA ALA A 29 -17.77 3.40 28.14
C ALA A 29 -18.60 4.56 27.52
N ASN A 30 -18.39 4.84 26.24
CA ASN A 30 -19.10 5.88 25.47
C ASN A 30 -18.86 7.34 25.90
N SER A 31 -17.69 7.65 26.44
CA SER A 31 -17.28 9.04 26.74
C SER A 31 -16.15 9.52 25.81
N PRO A 32 -16.47 9.91 24.56
CA PRO A 32 -15.50 10.49 23.63
C PRO A 32 -15.13 11.93 24.01
N ASP A 33 -16.00 12.62 24.76
CA ASP A 33 -15.81 13.97 25.31
C ASP A 33 -14.64 14.05 26.28
N LEU A 34 -14.37 12.97 27.00
CA LEU A 34 -13.26 12.90 27.93
C LEU A 34 -11.92 12.61 27.22
N ASN A 35 -11.92 12.11 25.97
CA ASN A 35 -10.69 11.75 25.28
C ASN A 35 -10.04 12.98 24.64
N HIS A 36 -8.95 13.46 25.24
CA HIS A 36 -8.22 14.63 24.72
C HIS A 36 -7.74 14.44 23.27
N ILE A 37 -7.52 13.19 22.82
CA ILE A 37 -7.12 12.88 21.45
C ILE A 37 -8.25 13.20 20.46
N GLU A 38 -9.51 12.89 20.79
CA GLU A 38 -10.67 13.20 19.94
C GLU A 38 -10.84 14.72 19.77
N HIS A 39 -10.62 15.49 20.85
CA HIS A 39 -10.66 16.95 20.77
C HIS A 39 -9.57 17.52 19.84
N VAL A 40 -8.37 16.94 19.86
CA VAL A 40 -7.29 17.30 18.92
C VAL A 40 -7.68 16.96 17.48
N TRP A 41 -8.32 15.82 17.24
CA TRP A 41 -8.83 15.46 15.91
C TRP A 41 -9.93 16.39 15.43
N ASP A 42 -10.82 16.84 16.29
CA ASP A 42 -11.88 17.81 15.94
C ASP A 42 -11.29 19.18 15.58
N MET A 43 -10.28 19.65 16.31
CA MET A 43 -9.56 20.88 15.96
C MET A 43 -8.87 20.75 14.59
N LEU A 44 -8.20 19.62 14.34
CA LEU A 44 -7.50 19.36 13.08
C LEU A 44 -8.48 19.11 11.91
N GLY A 45 -9.63 18.51 12.18
CA GLY A 45 -10.69 18.26 11.21
C GLY A 45 -11.31 19.56 10.71
N GLN A 46 -11.49 20.54 11.60
CA GLN A 46 -11.99 21.87 11.25
C GLN A 46 -11.00 22.65 10.36
N THR A 47 -9.69 22.55 10.59
CA THR A 47 -8.69 23.21 9.73
C THR A 47 -8.64 22.60 8.32
N ASN A 48 -8.89 21.30 8.20
CA ASN A 48 -8.86 20.58 6.92
C ASN A 48 -10.16 20.73 6.11
N CYS A 49 -11.26 21.17 6.74
CA CYS A 49 -12.53 21.43 6.09
C CYS A 49 -12.74 22.91 5.70
N SER A 50 -11.78 23.79 6.02
CA SER A 50 -11.77 25.18 5.56
C SER A 50 -11.25 25.27 4.12
N PRO A 51 -11.97 25.92 3.19
CA PRO A 51 -11.38 26.35 1.92
C PRO A 51 -10.25 27.32 2.24
N PHE A 52 -9.00 26.92 2.01
CA PHE A 52 -7.82 27.76 2.18
C PHE A 52 -7.94 29.05 1.36
N ALA A 53 -8.05 30.20 2.01
CA ALA A 53 -7.53 31.46 1.47
C ALA A 53 -6.10 31.63 2.01
N PRO A 54 -5.06 31.69 1.17
CA PRO A 54 -3.70 31.90 1.66
C PRO A 54 -3.54 33.37 2.09
N THR A 55 -3.53 33.59 3.41
CA THR A 55 -3.08 34.86 4.00
C THR A 55 -1.61 35.04 3.65
N LYS A 56 -1.33 35.92 2.67
CA LYS A 56 0.03 36.41 2.39
C LYS A 56 0.56 37.14 3.62
N LEU A 57 1.44 36.50 4.39
CA LEU A 57 2.33 37.22 5.29
C LEU A 57 3.32 38.01 4.43
N ARG A 58 3.15 39.34 4.43
CA ARG A 58 4.12 40.30 3.88
C ARG A 58 5.12 40.59 4.99
N TYR A 59 6.33 40.05 4.91
CA TYR A 59 7.44 40.58 5.69
C TYR A 59 7.95 41.86 5.01
N ARG A 60 8.06 42.90 5.82
CA ARG A 60 8.61 44.21 5.50
C ARG A 60 10.11 44.13 5.78
N THR A 61 10.93 44.04 4.73
CA THR A 61 12.38 44.17 4.86
C THR A 61 12.70 45.66 4.89
N GLU A 62 12.91 46.21 6.08
CA GLU A 62 13.60 47.50 6.22
C GLU A 62 15.10 47.22 6.06
N GLU A 63 15.72 47.96 5.15
CA GLU A 63 17.16 47.90 4.87
C GLU A 63 17.95 48.46 6.07
N SER A 64 18.89 47.66 6.58
CA SER A 64 19.93 48.14 7.49
C SER A 64 21.31 47.91 6.86
N SER A 65 21.85 49.00 6.33
CA SER A 65 23.25 49.35 6.03
C SER A 65 24.33 48.29 6.34
N PRO A 66 25.15 47.87 5.35
CA PRO A 66 26.29 46.98 5.60
C PRO A 66 27.46 47.78 6.19
N ARG A 67 27.77 47.52 7.46
CA ARG A 67 29.02 47.93 8.10
C ARG A 67 30.16 47.10 7.48
N SER A 68 31.09 47.77 6.79
CA SER A 68 32.28 47.18 6.18
C SER A 68 33.02 46.26 7.15
N LEU A 69 33.19 45.01 6.76
CA LEU A 69 34.14 44.08 7.37
C LEU A 69 35.44 44.19 6.57
N GLU A 70 36.48 44.71 7.22
CA GLU A 70 37.84 44.65 6.72
C GLU A 70 38.28 43.17 6.58
N PRO A 71 38.96 42.80 5.49
CA PRO A 71 39.46 41.44 5.29
C PRO A 71 40.50 41.06 6.33
N PHE A 72 40.29 39.96 7.05
CA PHE A 72 41.33 39.32 7.85
C PHE A 72 42.35 38.66 6.91
N GLU A 73 43.59 39.13 6.95
CA GLU A 73 44.75 38.53 6.29
C GLU A 73 45.01 37.12 6.86
N PRO A 74 44.99 36.05 6.05
CA PRO A 74 45.36 34.73 6.52
C PRO A 74 46.89 34.66 6.66
N THR A 75 47.34 34.57 7.90
CA THR A 75 48.75 34.32 8.24
C THR A 75 49.15 32.95 7.70
N THR A 76 50.09 32.95 6.76
CA THR A 76 50.71 31.77 6.16
C THR A 76 51.59 31.05 7.19
N HIS A 77 51.04 30.04 7.84
CA HIS A 77 51.84 29.00 8.50
C HIS A 77 52.18 27.93 7.46
N SER A 78 53.41 27.98 6.96
CA SER A 78 54.03 26.94 6.15
C SER A 78 54.22 25.66 6.97
N SER A 79 53.23 24.78 6.93
CA SER A 79 53.27 23.43 7.51
C SER A 79 53.07 22.40 6.41
N SER A 80 54.11 21.57 6.20
CA SER A 80 54.14 20.33 5.40
C SER A 80 53.05 20.18 4.32
N HIS A 81 53.36 20.67 3.12
CA HIS A 81 52.50 20.72 1.94
C HIS A 81 52.07 19.36 1.35
N SER A 82 52.46 18.22 1.93
CA SER A 82 52.17 16.89 1.35
C SER A 82 50.87 16.28 1.87
N ASP A 83 50.62 16.38 3.18
CA ASP A 83 49.47 15.70 3.81
C ASP A 83 48.14 16.43 3.54
N ASN A 84 48.20 17.74 3.31
CA ASN A 84 47.02 18.54 2.94
C ASN A 84 46.58 18.25 1.51
N ASP A 85 47.52 18.07 0.58
CA ASP A 85 47.24 17.68 -0.80
C ASP A 85 46.59 16.30 -0.85
N ASP A 86 47.06 15.35 -0.05
CA ASP A 86 46.47 14.02 0.08
C ASP A 86 45.03 14.05 0.64
N LEU A 87 44.78 14.94 1.61
CA LEU A 87 43.44 15.15 2.15
C LEU A 87 42.50 15.75 1.09
N GLU A 88 42.94 16.75 0.34
CA GLU A 88 42.16 17.37 -0.74
C GLU A 88 41.86 16.36 -1.85
N ILE A 89 42.84 15.52 -2.20
CA ILE A 89 42.67 14.43 -3.17
C ILE A 89 41.66 13.40 -2.64
N ALA A 90 41.71 13.04 -1.36
CA ALA A 90 40.76 12.10 -0.74
C ALA A 90 39.33 12.66 -0.72
N ILE A 91 39.17 13.94 -0.39
CA ILE A 91 37.87 14.64 -0.41
C ILE A 91 37.28 14.63 -1.82
N ARG A 92 38.10 14.97 -2.84
CA ARG A 92 37.64 14.97 -4.23
C ARG A 92 37.19 13.58 -4.69
N ARG A 93 37.98 12.54 -4.40
CA ARG A 93 37.64 11.15 -4.75
C ARG A 93 36.36 10.68 -4.06
N LEU A 94 36.16 11.04 -2.79
CA LEU A 94 34.93 10.71 -2.09
C LEU A 94 33.72 11.42 -2.72
N GLY A 95 33.87 12.70 -3.09
CA GLY A 95 32.84 13.46 -3.79
C GLY A 95 32.47 12.84 -5.14
N GLU A 96 33.45 12.42 -5.93
CA GLU A 96 33.27 11.70 -7.19
C GLU A 96 32.51 10.39 -6.96
N ASN A 97 32.94 9.54 -6.02
CA ASN A 97 32.28 8.28 -5.71
C ASN A 97 30.83 8.46 -5.27
N ILE A 98 30.54 9.46 -4.42
CA ILE A 98 29.17 9.75 -3.97
C ILE A 98 28.31 10.20 -5.16
N SER A 99 28.86 11.06 -6.03
CA SER A 99 28.13 11.55 -7.21
C SER A 99 27.81 10.42 -8.20
N GLU A 100 28.76 9.50 -8.41
CA GLU A 100 28.59 8.33 -9.28
C GLU A 100 27.56 7.37 -8.70
N ALA A 101 27.63 7.08 -7.40
CA ALA A 101 26.66 6.24 -6.70
C ALA A 101 25.25 6.84 -6.73
N LEU A 102 25.12 8.17 -6.61
CA LEU A 102 23.84 8.86 -6.71
C LEU A 102 23.27 8.80 -8.13
N ILE A 103 24.11 8.99 -9.15
CA ILE A 103 23.70 8.85 -10.56
C ILE A 103 23.29 7.42 -10.86
N GLU A 104 24.00 6.43 -10.34
CA GLU A 104 23.68 5.01 -10.49
C GLU A 104 22.36 4.66 -9.80
N ALA A 105 22.16 5.11 -8.56
CA ALA A 105 20.92 4.90 -7.82
C ALA A 105 19.71 5.64 -8.43
N SER A 106 19.96 6.78 -9.09
CA SER A 106 18.94 7.59 -9.78
C SER A 106 18.47 6.95 -11.09
N LYS A 107 19.28 6.08 -11.71
CA LYS A 107 18.85 5.32 -12.89
C LYS A 107 17.72 4.37 -12.46
N PRO A 108 16.51 4.48 -13.02
CA PRO A 108 15.41 3.59 -12.66
C PRO A 108 15.81 2.16 -12.99
N LYS A 109 15.77 1.27 -11.98
CA LYS A 109 16.10 -0.16 -12.10
C LYS A 109 15.23 -0.93 -13.11
N PHE A 110 14.20 -0.30 -13.67
CA PHE A 110 13.29 -0.89 -14.64
C PHE A 110 13.20 0.00 -15.89
N LYS A 111 13.73 -0.48 -17.02
CA LYS A 111 13.58 0.14 -18.36
C LYS A 111 12.20 -0.09 -18.99
N GLN A 112 11.19 -0.46 -18.20
CA GLN A 112 9.85 -0.66 -18.75
C GLN A 112 9.13 0.69 -18.79
N PRO A 113 8.50 1.07 -19.91
CA PRO A 113 7.58 2.20 -19.91
C PRO A 113 6.57 1.95 -18.78
N SER A 114 6.45 2.89 -17.84
CA SER A 114 5.54 2.75 -16.70
C SER A 114 4.19 2.31 -17.25
N LEU A 115 3.80 1.06 -17.00
CA LEU A 115 2.55 0.50 -17.50
C LEU A 115 1.43 1.26 -16.77
N LYS A 116 0.97 2.34 -17.40
CA LYS A 116 -0.07 3.20 -16.85
C LYS A 116 -1.28 2.30 -16.64
N LEU A 117 -1.83 2.31 -15.42
CA LEU A 117 -3.02 1.49 -15.14
C LEU A 117 -4.11 1.75 -16.20
N PRO A 118 -4.79 0.70 -16.67
CA PRO A 118 -5.95 0.81 -17.53
C PRO A 118 -6.92 1.89 -17.06
N SER A 119 -7.50 2.63 -18.00
CA SER A 119 -8.40 3.77 -17.74
C SER A 119 -9.58 3.39 -16.86
N GLU A 120 -10.11 2.18 -17.05
CA GLU A 120 -11.20 1.60 -16.27
C GLU A 120 -10.83 1.45 -14.80
N ILE A 121 -9.66 0.89 -14.49
CA ILE A 121 -9.19 0.72 -13.11
C ILE A 121 -9.01 2.10 -12.45
N LYS A 122 -8.46 3.08 -13.16
CA LYS A 122 -8.35 4.46 -12.67
C LYS A 122 -9.72 5.09 -12.41
N ALA A 123 -10.73 4.80 -13.24
CA ALA A 123 -12.10 5.28 -13.01
C ALA A 123 -12.70 4.68 -11.74
N LYS A 124 -12.53 3.36 -11.52
CA LYS A 124 -12.98 2.67 -10.29
C LYS A 124 -12.30 3.23 -9.04
N ILE A 125 -10.98 3.45 -9.08
CA ILE A 125 -10.24 4.08 -7.96
C ILE A 125 -10.78 5.49 -7.66
N ARG A 126 -10.97 6.32 -8.71
CA ARG A 126 -11.52 7.67 -8.54
C ARG A 126 -12.92 7.65 -7.93
N HIS A 127 -13.79 6.76 -8.40
CA HIS A 127 -15.15 6.62 -7.89
C HIS A 127 -15.18 6.21 -6.41
N ARG A 128 -14.44 5.18 -6.03
CA ARG A 128 -14.29 4.76 -4.63
C ARG A 128 -13.75 5.88 -3.73
N ASN A 129 -12.78 6.64 -4.23
CA ASN A 129 -12.21 7.78 -3.49
C ASN A 129 -13.21 8.94 -3.35
N ARG A 130 -14.08 9.19 -4.34
CA ARG A 130 -15.16 10.18 -4.23
C ARG A 130 -16.14 9.80 -3.12
N ILE A 131 -16.57 8.54 -3.08
CA ILE A 131 -17.50 8.05 -2.05
C ILE A 131 -16.85 8.10 -0.65
N ARG A 132 -15.56 7.76 -0.53
CA ARG A 132 -14.82 7.93 0.73
C ARG A 132 -14.85 9.37 1.22
N LYS A 133 -14.57 10.33 0.33
CA LYS A 133 -14.57 11.77 0.67
C LYS A 133 -15.98 12.24 1.03
N PHE A 134 -16.99 11.80 0.27
CA PHE A 134 -18.38 12.14 0.54
C PHE A 134 -18.81 11.65 1.93
N TRP A 135 -18.49 10.39 2.28
CA TRP A 135 -18.72 9.85 3.62
C TRP A 135 -17.97 10.63 4.71
N GLN A 136 -16.74 11.09 4.46
CA GLN A 136 -16.00 11.91 5.44
C GLN A 136 -16.69 13.25 5.71
N CYS A 137 -17.36 13.84 4.72
CA CYS A 137 -18.11 15.08 4.87
C CYS A 137 -19.49 14.86 5.53
N THR A 138 -20.23 13.82 5.14
CA THR A 138 -21.62 13.63 5.56
C THR A 138 -21.80 12.70 6.75
N ARG A 139 -20.81 11.84 7.03
CA ARG A 139 -20.87 10.73 8.00
C ARG A 139 -22.08 9.78 7.80
N ASP A 140 -22.69 9.77 6.61
CA ASP A 140 -23.87 8.95 6.30
C ASP A 140 -23.56 7.43 6.29
N PRO A 141 -24.26 6.61 7.09
CA PRO A 141 -24.08 5.16 7.11
C PRO A 141 -24.40 4.46 5.78
N ALA A 142 -25.31 4.99 4.95
CA ALA A 142 -25.60 4.42 3.63
C ALA A 142 -24.38 4.51 2.71
N VAL A 143 -23.75 5.70 2.66
CA VAL A 143 -22.51 5.94 1.91
C VAL A 143 -21.35 5.09 2.44
N LYS A 144 -21.31 4.85 3.76
CA LYS A 144 -20.32 3.94 4.37
C LYS A 144 -20.51 2.50 3.89
N SER A 145 -21.76 2.06 3.73
CA SER A 145 -22.09 0.74 3.17
C SER A 145 -21.61 0.61 1.72
N GLU A 146 -21.91 1.62 0.89
CA GLU A 146 -21.46 1.68 -0.50
C GLU A 146 -19.93 1.71 -0.65
N PHE A 147 -19.23 2.45 0.22
CA PHE A 147 -17.76 2.41 0.23
C PHE A 147 -17.22 1.00 0.53
N ARG A 148 -17.87 0.27 1.43
CA ARG A 148 -17.49 -1.10 1.79
C ARG A 148 -17.77 -2.08 0.65
N THR A 149 -18.88 -1.95 -0.07
CA THR A 149 -19.16 -2.80 -1.26
C THR A 149 -18.10 -2.57 -2.33
N LEU A 150 -17.80 -1.32 -2.68
CA LEU A 150 -16.77 -0.97 -3.66
C LEU A 150 -15.36 -1.41 -3.25
N SER A 151 -15.06 -1.42 -1.95
CA SER A 151 -13.77 -1.89 -1.44
C SER A 151 -13.65 -3.42 -1.54
N ARG A 152 -14.76 -4.16 -1.38
CA ARG A 152 -14.80 -5.62 -1.60
C ARG A 152 -14.70 -5.98 -3.08
N GLU A 153 -15.35 -5.24 -3.97
CA GLU A 153 -15.25 -5.47 -5.42
C GLU A 153 -13.82 -5.29 -5.95
N GLY A 154 -13.07 -4.33 -5.39
CA GLY A 154 -11.64 -4.18 -5.69
C GLY A 154 -10.79 -5.36 -5.22
N ALA A 155 -11.20 -6.06 -4.17
CA ALA A 155 -10.53 -7.26 -3.65
C ALA A 155 -10.97 -8.55 -4.39
N LEU A 156 -12.24 -8.65 -4.79
CA LEU A 156 -12.80 -9.78 -5.53
C LEU A 156 -12.31 -9.85 -6.98
N GLY A 157 -11.80 -8.76 -7.56
CA GLY A 157 -11.06 -8.80 -8.83
C GLY A 157 -9.80 -9.70 -8.79
N SER A 158 -9.36 -10.13 -7.60
CA SER A 158 -8.29 -11.11 -7.42
C SER A 158 -8.76 -12.53 -7.09
N VAL A 159 -10.03 -12.74 -6.72
CA VAL A 159 -10.54 -14.03 -6.20
C VAL A 159 -11.68 -14.61 -7.04
N ALA A 160 -12.41 -13.79 -7.80
CA ALA A 160 -13.57 -14.25 -8.57
C ALA A 160 -13.19 -15.04 -9.85
N ASN A 161 -11.96 -14.92 -10.37
CA ASN A 161 -11.55 -15.53 -11.64
C ASN A 161 -10.52 -16.66 -11.48
N HIS A 162 -10.59 -17.49 -10.42
CA HIS A 162 -9.56 -18.51 -10.24
C HIS A 162 -10.00 -19.84 -9.62
N PRO A 163 -10.99 -19.94 -8.70
CA PRO A 163 -11.41 -21.25 -8.19
C PRO A 163 -12.48 -21.91 -9.06
N LEU A 164 -13.56 -21.19 -9.41
CA LEU A 164 -14.68 -21.76 -10.16
C LEU A 164 -14.32 -22.03 -11.62
N GLU A 165 -13.69 -21.06 -12.28
CA GLU A 165 -13.28 -21.19 -13.68
C GLU A 165 -12.24 -22.32 -13.86
N LYS A 166 -11.38 -22.56 -12.85
CA LYS A 166 -10.47 -23.72 -12.85
C LYS A 166 -11.20 -25.03 -12.58
N ALA A 167 -12.19 -25.04 -11.70
CA ALA A 167 -12.97 -26.25 -11.43
C ALA A 167 -13.76 -26.68 -12.68
N GLU A 168 -14.30 -25.72 -13.44
CA GLU A 168 -14.99 -25.99 -14.72
C GLU A 168 -14.01 -26.51 -15.78
N VAL A 169 -12.85 -25.87 -15.96
CA VAL A 169 -11.81 -26.35 -16.91
C VAL A 169 -11.28 -27.74 -16.53
N ILE A 170 -11.16 -28.05 -15.23
CA ILE A 170 -10.76 -29.38 -14.75
C ILE A 170 -11.88 -30.39 -14.98
N ALA A 171 -13.15 -30.03 -14.75
CA ALA A 171 -14.30 -30.90 -15.00
C ALA A 171 -14.42 -31.25 -16.49
N ASP A 172 -14.29 -30.26 -17.38
CA ASP A 172 -14.31 -30.47 -18.83
C ASP A 172 -13.13 -31.32 -19.32
N SER A 173 -11.93 -31.09 -18.78
CA SER A 173 -10.75 -31.91 -19.09
C SER A 173 -10.88 -33.35 -18.59
N LEU A 174 -11.57 -33.59 -17.47
CA LEU A 174 -11.84 -34.93 -16.95
C LEU A 174 -12.94 -35.62 -17.75
N GLN A 175 -14.00 -34.90 -18.13
CA GLN A 175 -15.08 -35.41 -18.97
C GLN A 175 -14.55 -35.98 -20.29
N LYS A 176 -13.60 -35.27 -20.91
CA LYS A 176 -12.94 -35.69 -22.16
C LYS A 176 -12.04 -36.93 -22.01
N GLN A 177 -11.59 -37.27 -20.80
CA GLN A 177 -10.81 -38.49 -20.56
C GLN A 177 -11.67 -39.76 -20.45
N PHE A 178 -12.97 -39.60 -20.22
CA PHE A 178 -13.92 -40.71 -20.05
C PHE A 178 -14.95 -40.80 -21.17
N GLU A 179 -14.80 -40.05 -22.26
CA GLU A 179 -15.60 -40.29 -23.47
C GLU A 179 -15.22 -41.67 -24.05
N PRO A 180 -16.16 -42.65 -24.11
CA PRO A 180 -15.87 -43.95 -24.69
C PRO A 180 -15.66 -43.77 -26.20
N ASN A 181 -14.55 -44.31 -26.72
CA ASN A 181 -14.31 -44.40 -28.17
C ASN A 181 -15.43 -45.23 -28.81
N THR A 182 -16.45 -44.56 -29.37
CA THR A 182 -17.68 -45.16 -29.89
C THR A 182 -17.52 -45.92 -31.20
N GLU A 183 -16.29 -46.17 -31.67
CA GLU A 183 -16.04 -46.86 -32.93
C GLU A 183 -15.54 -48.31 -32.78
N ALA A 184 -15.17 -48.78 -31.58
CA ALA A 184 -14.52 -50.08 -31.42
C ALA A 184 -15.32 -51.18 -30.68
N GLU A 185 -16.47 -50.88 -30.07
CA GLU A 185 -17.19 -51.86 -29.24
C GLU A 185 -18.44 -52.49 -29.87
N ASN A 186 -18.86 -52.07 -31.07
CA ASN A 186 -20.01 -52.68 -31.74
C ASN A 186 -19.72 -54.07 -32.34
N ASP A 187 -18.44 -54.44 -32.50
CA ASP A 187 -18.05 -55.72 -33.12
C ASP A 187 -17.88 -56.88 -32.12
N ARG A 188 -17.76 -56.59 -30.82
CA ARG A 188 -17.63 -57.64 -29.77
C ARG A 188 -18.97 -58.10 -29.21
N PHE A 189 -20.01 -57.28 -29.31
CA PHE A 189 -21.35 -57.62 -28.79
C PHE A 189 -22.16 -58.49 -29.76
N THR A 190 -21.95 -58.38 -31.07
CA THR A 190 -22.64 -59.21 -32.08
C THR A 190 -22.13 -60.65 -32.10
N ALA A 191 -20.84 -60.87 -31.80
CA ALA A 191 -20.23 -62.20 -31.81
C ALA A 191 -20.58 -63.09 -30.60
N ARG A 192 -21.02 -62.52 -29.47
CA ARG A 192 -21.31 -63.26 -28.23
C ARG A 192 -22.75 -63.79 -28.16
N THR A 193 -23.68 -63.18 -28.89
CA THR A 193 -25.11 -63.54 -28.88
C THR A 193 -25.41 -64.78 -29.73
N GLN A 194 -24.52 -65.18 -30.64
CA GLN A 194 -24.72 -66.35 -31.53
C GLN A 194 -24.30 -67.71 -30.92
N ARG A 195 -23.75 -67.76 -29.69
CA ARG A 195 -23.28 -69.02 -29.07
C ARG A 195 -24.10 -69.50 -27.88
N LYS A 196 -25.38 -69.15 -27.80
CA LYS A 196 -26.25 -69.62 -26.71
C LYS A 196 -27.69 -69.89 -27.14
N ILE A 197 -27.88 -70.48 -28.32
CA ILE A 197 -29.10 -71.21 -28.66
C ILE A 197 -28.69 -72.54 -29.27
N LYS A 198 -28.36 -73.52 -28.42
CA LYS A 198 -28.32 -74.93 -28.78
C LYS A 198 -28.89 -75.70 -27.60
N VAL A 199 -30.21 -75.83 -27.60
CA VAL A 199 -30.96 -76.77 -26.77
C VAL A 199 -30.75 -78.17 -27.36
N PRO A 200 -30.45 -79.21 -26.58
CA PRO A 200 -30.69 -80.58 -27.00
C PRO A 200 -31.95 -81.15 -26.34
N ASP A 201 -32.61 -82.01 -27.11
CA ASP A 201 -33.82 -82.78 -26.82
C ASP A 201 -33.68 -83.77 -25.65
#